data_AF-A0A914AH82-F1
#
_entry.id   AF-A0A914AH82-F1
#
_cell.length_a   1.000
_cell.length_b   1.000
_cell.length_c   1.000
_cell.angle_alpha   90.00
_cell.angle_beta   90.00
_cell.angle_gamma   90.00
#
_symmetry.space_group_name_H-M   'P 1'
#
loop_
_entity.id
_entity.type
_entity.pdbx_description
1 polymer ?
#
loop_
_entity_poly.entity_id
_entity_poly.type
_entity_poly.pdbx_seq_one_letter_code
_entity_poly.pdbx_strand_id
1 'polypeptide(L)'
;MEKHERAGEFFRSVLTDVLDDLLDQVPSYQVPRYLSAEFKSDEVKQSLRSISQVYKKGLSSPYIRSDWDDAANRCAYVFLYLMHHCNIVFSSLQSNLSEISADWRYKYNLKVCSIGGGPGSDLLGLTTFLRLNQMFPSALRCLVLDLYPNWKETWDRIHTCIPGDFKVAYQKCDVVRDTTVSTEVRDFIREADMLTLVKSFSAMSAFFRASYQSGGDFLRKILRELKPGCFVLYIDNNNDGDNQFRREFALRVGLEVVYESRGIKTVPSGAYSPTIRKYCRLLDFSPMRSCDVNIQLFRKKYPAIPSLNINYEFYSYSPHSFNNPPLIFSSAKRSAKFPQRTLARFPETTILHHQRRKAMTHPRVAPEPSRDPRGPSPFEVVLIVGVLAALFIGSLIRNYLK
;
A
#
# COMPACT_ATOMS: atom_id res chain seq x y z
N MET A 1 5.28 -7.18 -23.45
CA MET A 1 5.75 -8.36 -22.70
C MET A 1 6.99 -8.01 -21.88
N GLU A 2 8.06 -7.53 -22.51
CA GLU A 2 9.34 -7.15 -21.87
C GLU A 2 9.20 -6.31 -20.57
N LYS A 3 8.40 -5.24 -20.57
CA LYS A 3 8.20 -4.41 -19.36
C LYS A 3 7.62 -5.17 -18.17
N HIS A 4 6.70 -6.11 -18.41
CA HIS A 4 6.12 -6.92 -17.33
C HIS A 4 7.15 -7.89 -16.76
N GLU A 5 7.98 -8.50 -17.61
CA GLU A 5 9.06 -9.40 -17.17
C GLU A 5 10.07 -8.63 -16.32
N ARG A 6 10.53 -7.47 -16.79
CA ARG A 6 11.43 -6.59 -16.04
C ARG A 6 10.86 -6.15 -14.70
N ALA A 7 9.57 -5.79 -14.65
CA ALA A 7 8.89 -5.46 -13.39
C ALA A 7 8.84 -6.68 -12.45
N GLY A 8 8.49 -7.87 -12.97
CA GLY A 8 8.44 -9.10 -12.21
C GLY A 8 9.80 -9.53 -11.64
N GLU A 9 10.87 -9.38 -12.42
CA GLU A 9 12.25 -9.59 -11.97
C GLU A 9 12.64 -8.62 -10.86
N PHE A 10 12.33 -7.33 -11.04
CA PHE A 10 12.58 -6.33 -10.02
C PHE A 10 11.86 -6.65 -8.71
N PHE A 11 10.57 -7.03 -8.74
CA PHE A 11 9.83 -7.40 -7.54
C PHE A 11 10.39 -8.66 -6.85
N ARG A 12 10.89 -9.65 -7.62
CA ARG A 12 11.59 -10.82 -7.06
C ARG A 12 12.90 -10.43 -6.39
N SER A 13 13.64 -9.47 -6.96
CA SER A 13 14.87 -8.94 -6.36
C SER A 13 14.57 -8.25 -5.04
N VAL A 14 13.61 -7.31 -5.02
CA VAL A 14 13.22 -6.62 -3.79
C VAL A 14 12.82 -7.62 -2.71
N LEU A 15 11.99 -8.62 -3.03
CA LEU A 15 11.61 -9.65 -2.07
C LEU A 15 12.83 -10.44 -1.56
N THR A 16 13.78 -10.76 -2.44
CA THR A 16 15.03 -11.45 -2.06
C THR A 16 15.84 -10.62 -1.06
N ASP A 17 15.96 -9.32 -1.31
CA ASP A 17 16.84 -8.43 -0.55
C ASP A 17 16.28 -8.10 0.84
N VAL A 18 14.96 -8.11 1.03
CA VAL A 18 14.34 -7.73 2.31
C VAL A 18 14.02 -8.89 3.25
N LEU A 19 13.97 -10.14 2.76
CA LEU A 19 13.49 -11.26 3.58
C LEU A 19 14.39 -11.57 4.78
N ASP A 20 15.71 -11.55 4.60
CA ASP A 20 16.65 -11.78 5.71
C ASP A 20 16.51 -10.66 6.77
N ASP A 21 16.43 -9.40 6.34
CA ASP A 21 16.26 -8.24 7.22
C ASP A 21 14.93 -8.27 8.00
N LEU A 22 13.85 -8.78 7.40
CA LEU A 22 12.55 -8.92 8.05
C LEU A 22 12.50 -10.11 9.00
N LEU A 23 13.12 -11.23 8.65
CA LEU A 23 13.25 -12.37 9.55
C LEU A 23 14.09 -11.99 10.78
N ASP A 24 15.13 -11.17 10.60
CA ASP A 24 15.97 -10.70 11.70
C ASP A 24 15.21 -9.83 12.73
N GLN A 25 14.14 -9.14 12.30
CA GLN A 25 13.26 -8.36 13.19
C GLN A 25 12.33 -9.23 14.04
N VAL A 26 12.11 -10.49 13.67
CA VAL A 26 11.28 -11.40 14.47
C VAL A 26 11.96 -11.65 15.82
N PRO A 27 11.31 -11.30 16.95
CA PRO A 27 11.92 -11.49 18.26
C PRO A 27 12.18 -12.97 18.56
N SER A 28 13.35 -13.27 19.12
CA SER A 28 13.68 -14.59 19.65
C SER A 28 13.84 -14.49 21.17
N TYR A 29 12.73 -14.27 21.88
CA TYR A 29 12.78 -14.20 23.34
C TYR A 29 13.15 -15.57 23.91
N GLN A 30 14.14 -15.61 24.80
CA GLN A 30 14.50 -16.77 25.64
C GLN A 30 15.08 -18.01 24.92
N VAL A 31 15.40 -17.90 23.63
CA VAL A 31 16.01 -19.01 22.86
C VAL A 31 17.51 -18.80 22.68
N PRO A 32 18.38 -19.81 22.93
CA PRO A 32 19.81 -19.72 22.63
C PRO A 32 20.07 -19.30 21.18
N ARG A 33 21.11 -18.49 20.94
CA ARG A 33 21.42 -17.91 19.62
C ARG A 33 21.54 -18.94 18.49
N TYR A 34 21.96 -20.17 18.78
CA TYR A 34 22.07 -21.22 17.76
C TYR A 34 20.71 -21.79 17.31
N LEU A 35 19.66 -21.67 18.12
CA LEU A 35 18.29 -22.09 17.79
C LEU A 35 17.41 -20.93 17.31
N SER A 36 17.91 -19.69 17.36
CA SER A 36 17.08 -18.51 17.09
C SER A 36 16.56 -18.45 15.66
N ALA A 37 17.31 -18.97 14.68
CA ALA A 37 16.87 -18.95 13.28
C ALA A 37 15.70 -19.90 13.02
N GLU A 38 15.73 -21.10 13.60
CA GLU A 38 14.65 -22.08 13.50
C GLU A 38 13.39 -21.56 14.20
N PHE A 39 13.53 -21.05 15.42
CA PHE A 39 12.43 -20.46 16.17
C PHE A 39 11.75 -19.30 15.42
N LYS A 40 12.53 -18.34 14.91
CA LYS A 40 11.98 -17.23 14.10
C LYS A 40 11.24 -17.74 12.86
N SER A 41 11.77 -18.77 12.21
CA SER A 41 11.10 -19.36 11.05
C SER A 41 9.77 -20.01 11.40
N ASP A 42 9.68 -20.64 12.57
CA ASP A 42 8.45 -21.27 13.04
C ASP A 42 7.37 -20.26 13.43
N GLU A 43 7.75 -19.12 14.03
CA GLU A 43 6.84 -18.00 14.26
C GLU A 43 6.28 -17.47 12.93
N VAL A 44 7.14 -17.25 11.93
CA VAL A 44 6.69 -16.81 10.59
C VAL A 44 5.80 -17.87 9.91
N LYS A 45 6.09 -19.17 10.06
CA LYS A 45 5.21 -20.26 9.57
C LYS A 45 3.83 -20.19 10.22
N GLN A 46 3.79 -19.98 11.54
CA GLN A 46 2.55 -19.88 12.28
C GLN A 46 1.74 -18.67 11.83
N SER A 47 2.39 -17.52 11.62
CA SER A 47 1.79 -16.34 11.00
C SER A 47 1.25 -16.62 9.60
N LEU A 48 2.00 -17.31 8.74
CA LEU A 48 1.55 -17.69 7.39
C LEU A 48 0.29 -18.57 7.41
N ARG A 49 0.23 -19.55 8.33
CA ARG A 49 -0.95 -20.39 8.54
C ARG A 49 -2.14 -19.57 9.03
N SER A 50 -1.91 -18.71 10.02
CA SER A 50 -2.93 -17.82 10.58
C SER A 50 -3.53 -16.94 9.49
N ILE A 51 -2.69 -16.17 8.77
CA ILE A 51 -3.09 -15.31 7.65
C ILE A 51 -3.90 -16.12 6.63
N SER A 52 -3.39 -17.27 6.20
CA SER A 52 -4.08 -18.14 5.23
C SER A 52 -5.46 -18.57 5.73
N GLN A 53 -5.61 -18.89 7.01
CA GLN A 53 -6.90 -19.25 7.61
C GLN A 53 -7.86 -18.05 7.68
N VAL A 54 -7.37 -16.85 8.04
CA VAL A 54 -8.17 -15.63 8.07
C VAL A 54 -8.76 -15.33 6.70
N TYR A 55 -7.96 -15.41 5.64
CA TYR A 55 -8.46 -15.15 4.28
C TYR A 55 -9.35 -16.29 3.75
N LYS A 56 -9.08 -17.56 4.11
CA LYS A 56 -9.92 -18.71 3.70
C LYS A 56 -11.31 -18.70 4.33
N LYS A 57 -11.44 -18.33 5.61
CA LYS A 57 -12.74 -18.27 6.31
C LYS A 57 -13.57 -17.05 5.90
N GLY A 58 -13.05 -16.24 4.98
CA GLY A 58 -13.58 -14.94 4.63
C GLY A 58 -13.28 -13.94 5.75
N LEU A 59 -13.02 -12.70 5.37
CA LEU A 59 -12.88 -11.57 6.31
C LEU A 59 -14.21 -11.22 7.00
N SER A 60 -15.17 -12.15 7.06
CA SER A 60 -16.54 -11.95 7.55
C SER A 60 -16.60 -11.68 9.04
N SER A 61 -15.62 -12.13 9.82
CA SER A 61 -15.55 -11.87 11.26
C SER A 61 -14.75 -10.60 11.56
N PRO A 62 -15.36 -9.58 12.18
CA PRO A 62 -14.65 -8.38 12.60
C PRO A 62 -13.68 -8.65 13.77
N TYR A 63 -13.77 -9.82 14.41
CA TYR A 63 -12.94 -10.19 15.56
C TYR A 63 -11.64 -10.88 15.17
N ILE A 64 -11.51 -11.32 13.92
CA ILE A 64 -10.34 -12.05 13.45
C ILE A 64 -9.52 -11.12 12.54
N ARG A 65 -8.49 -10.49 13.11
CA ARG A 65 -7.48 -9.73 12.38
C ARG A 65 -6.09 -10.21 12.78
N SER A 66 -5.20 -10.29 11.81
CA SER A 66 -3.77 -10.37 12.09
C SER A 66 -3.32 -9.07 12.74
N ASP A 67 -2.52 -9.18 13.79
CA ASP A 67 -1.85 -8.02 14.36
C ASP A 67 -0.63 -7.69 13.50
N TRP A 68 -0.71 -6.62 12.71
CA TRP A 68 0.41 -6.20 11.87
C TRP A 68 1.47 -5.39 12.63
N ASP A 69 1.29 -5.12 13.93
CA ASP A 69 2.37 -4.65 14.80
C ASP A 69 3.34 -5.77 15.19
N ASP A 70 2.97 -7.04 15.00
CA ASP A 70 3.87 -8.18 15.12
C ASP A 70 4.79 -8.35 13.89
N ALA A 71 6.09 -8.53 14.13
CA ALA A 71 7.11 -8.64 13.09
C ALA A 71 6.99 -9.95 12.27
N ALA A 72 6.58 -11.07 12.89
CA ALA A 72 6.40 -12.33 12.19
C ALA A 72 5.23 -12.24 11.19
N ASN A 73 4.13 -11.59 11.59
CA ASN A 73 3.00 -11.28 10.71
C ASN A 73 3.41 -10.40 9.53
N ARG A 74 4.18 -9.33 9.75
CA ARG A 74 4.69 -8.48 8.65
C ARG A 74 5.61 -9.25 7.70
N CYS A 75 6.54 -10.04 8.23
CA CYS A 75 7.43 -10.90 7.45
C CYS A 75 6.62 -11.92 6.61
N ALA A 76 5.65 -12.60 7.22
CA ALA A 76 4.76 -13.53 6.56
C ALA A 76 3.96 -12.87 5.43
N TYR A 77 3.40 -11.69 5.67
CA TYR A 77 2.65 -10.93 4.66
C TYR A 77 3.52 -10.51 3.48
N VAL A 78 4.72 -9.98 3.74
CA VAL A 78 5.67 -9.59 2.69
C VAL A 78 6.06 -10.79 1.84
N PHE A 79 6.42 -11.92 2.48
CA PHE A 79 6.74 -13.16 1.79
C PHE A 79 5.59 -13.63 0.89
N LEU A 80 4.37 -13.62 1.41
CA LEU A 80 3.21 -14.16 0.72
C LEU A 80 2.70 -13.24 -0.40
N TYR A 81 2.67 -11.92 -0.17
CA TYR A 81 1.84 -11.02 -0.99
C TYR A 81 2.58 -9.90 -1.72
N LEU A 82 3.78 -9.49 -1.28
CA LEU A 82 4.48 -8.31 -1.83
C LEU A 82 4.58 -8.38 -3.36
N MET A 83 5.17 -9.45 -3.88
CA MET A 83 5.38 -9.65 -5.32
C MET A 83 4.09 -9.55 -6.13
N HIS A 84 3.04 -10.22 -5.67
CA HIS A 84 1.78 -10.25 -6.39
C HIS A 84 1.10 -8.88 -6.38
N HIS A 85 1.04 -8.23 -5.21
CA HIS A 85 0.38 -6.93 -5.04
C HIS A 85 1.08 -5.83 -5.87
N CYS A 86 2.42 -5.82 -5.90
CA CYS A 86 3.18 -4.92 -6.77
C CYS A 86 2.84 -5.15 -8.25
N ASN A 87 2.79 -6.41 -8.68
CA ASN A 87 2.54 -6.77 -10.07
C ASN A 87 1.13 -6.40 -10.54
N ILE A 88 0.09 -6.61 -9.72
CA ILE A 88 -1.28 -6.23 -10.09
C ILE A 88 -1.42 -4.72 -10.22
N VAL A 89 -0.77 -3.93 -9.37
CA VAL A 89 -0.78 -2.46 -9.49
C VAL A 89 -0.05 -2.02 -10.75
N PHE A 90 1.18 -2.49 -10.96
CA PHE A 90 1.95 -2.20 -12.17
C PHE A 90 1.15 -2.54 -13.44
N SER A 91 0.60 -3.76 -13.50
CA SER A 91 -0.11 -4.25 -14.68
C SER A 91 -1.39 -3.45 -14.93
N SER A 92 -2.12 -3.08 -13.87
CA SER A 92 -3.34 -2.27 -13.98
C SER A 92 -3.04 -0.89 -14.57
N LEU A 93 -1.98 -0.24 -14.10
CA LEU A 93 -1.56 1.07 -14.62
C LEU A 93 -1.01 0.95 -16.05
N GLN A 94 -0.27 -0.12 -16.34
CA GLN A 94 0.28 -0.39 -17.66
C GLN A 94 -0.82 -0.62 -18.71
N SER A 95 -1.92 -1.28 -18.34
CA SER A 95 -3.10 -1.44 -19.21
C SER A 95 -3.85 -0.13 -19.47
N ASN A 96 -3.61 0.91 -18.67
CA ASN A 96 -4.24 2.22 -18.77
C ASN A 96 -3.22 3.34 -19.05
N LEU A 97 -2.13 3.00 -19.73
CA LEU A 97 -1.02 3.92 -19.92
C LEU A 97 -1.44 5.17 -20.69
N SER A 98 -2.31 5.07 -21.70
CA SER A 98 -2.78 6.21 -22.49
C SER A 98 -3.44 7.27 -21.60
N GLU A 99 -4.43 6.86 -20.82
CA GLU A 99 -5.20 7.72 -19.93
C GLU A 99 -4.32 8.36 -18.85
N ILE A 100 -3.44 7.56 -18.24
CA ILE A 100 -2.58 8.04 -17.15
C ILE A 100 -1.46 8.94 -17.69
N SER A 101 -0.84 8.57 -18.81
CA SER A 101 0.30 9.31 -19.35
C SER A 101 -0.08 10.68 -19.89
N ALA A 102 -1.30 10.86 -20.39
CA ALA A 102 -1.80 12.17 -20.81
C ALA A 102 -1.73 13.20 -19.67
N ASP A 103 -2.02 12.78 -18.44
CA ASP A 103 -2.03 13.66 -17.28
C ASP A 103 -0.66 13.76 -16.59
N TRP A 104 0.15 12.70 -16.59
CA TRP A 104 1.31 12.59 -15.71
C TRP A 104 2.67 12.75 -16.39
N ARG A 105 2.76 12.55 -17.71
CA ARG A 105 4.05 12.52 -18.43
C ARG A 105 4.91 13.76 -18.21
N TYR A 106 4.30 14.92 -17.99
CA TYR A 106 4.98 16.19 -17.79
C TYR A 106 4.81 16.77 -16.38
N LYS A 107 4.24 16.01 -15.44
CA LYS A 107 4.09 16.47 -14.06
C LYS A 107 5.43 16.47 -13.35
N TYR A 108 5.82 17.63 -12.83
CA TYR A 108 7.00 17.77 -11.99
C TYR A 108 6.76 17.24 -10.57
N ASN A 109 5.55 17.45 -10.05
CA ASN A 109 5.12 17.05 -8.71
C ASN A 109 3.93 16.10 -8.84
N LEU A 110 4.03 14.94 -8.21
CA LEU A 110 2.96 13.94 -8.16
C LEU A 110 2.74 13.56 -6.70
N LYS A 111 1.48 13.61 -6.26
CA LYS A 111 1.07 13.21 -4.92
C LYS A 111 0.22 11.95 -4.94
N VAL A 112 0.59 10.97 -4.13
CA VAL A 112 -0.09 9.66 -4.06
C VAL A 112 -0.54 9.39 -2.64
N CYS A 113 -1.82 9.11 -2.43
CA CYS A 113 -2.37 8.71 -1.14
C CYS A 113 -2.77 7.23 -1.17
N SER A 114 -2.18 6.41 -0.32
CA SER A 114 -2.51 4.98 -0.19
C SER A 114 -3.34 4.74 1.06
N ILE A 115 -4.48 4.06 0.92
CA ILE A 115 -5.35 3.66 2.03
C ILE A 115 -5.25 2.15 2.24
N GLY A 116 -4.83 1.77 3.46
CA GLY A 116 -4.50 0.38 3.80
C GLY A 116 -3.28 -0.09 3.01
N GLY A 117 -2.27 0.77 2.87
CA GLY A 117 -1.10 0.53 2.03
C GLY A 117 -0.16 -0.55 2.55
N GLY A 118 -0.28 -0.93 3.83
CA GLY A 118 0.58 -1.93 4.46
C GLY A 118 2.07 -1.66 4.20
N PRO A 119 2.82 -2.64 3.68
CA PRO A 119 4.25 -2.48 3.39
C PRO A 119 4.54 -1.64 2.14
N GLY A 120 3.56 -0.93 1.57
CA GLY A 120 3.74 -0.06 0.39
C GLY A 120 3.86 -0.81 -0.93
N SER A 121 3.27 -2.00 -1.05
CA SER A 121 3.30 -2.80 -2.29
C SER A 121 2.72 -2.04 -3.50
N ASP A 122 1.70 -1.23 -3.27
CA ASP A 122 1.10 -0.38 -4.29
C ASP A 122 2.03 0.74 -4.75
N LEU A 123 2.73 1.39 -3.82
CA LEU A 123 3.77 2.38 -4.12
C LEU A 123 4.93 1.75 -4.89
N LEU A 124 5.36 0.54 -4.52
CA LEU A 124 6.40 -0.19 -5.26
C LEU A 124 5.93 -0.50 -6.70
N GLY A 125 4.70 -1.00 -6.88
CA GLY A 125 4.12 -1.24 -8.20
C GLY A 125 3.99 0.04 -9.05
N LEU A 126 3.47 1.12 -8.46
CA LEU A 126 3.31 2.43 -9.09
C LEU A 126 4.65 3.03 -9.50
N THR A 127 5.63 3.04 -8.61
CA THR A 127 6.92 3.68 -8.91
C THR A 127 7.70 2.90 -9.96
N THR A 128 7.58 1.57 -10.01
CA THR A 128 8.08 0.76 -11.13
C THR A 128 7.39 1.13 -12.45
N PHE A 129 6.05 1.29 -12.44
CA PHE A 129 5.30 1.75 -13.62
C PHE A 129 5.79 3.11 -14.12
N LEU A 130 5.95 4.10 -13.22
CA LEU A 130 6.42 5.43 -13.57
C LEU A 130 7.84 5.39 -14.19
N ARG A 131 8.76 4.62 -13.60
CA ARG A 131 10.14 4.51 -14.10
C ARG A 131 10.23 3.82 -15.45
N LEU A 132 9.58 2.66 -15.62
CA LEU A 132 9.61 1.90 -16.89
C LEU A 132 8.91 2.63 -18.05
N ASN A 133 8.10 3.65 -17.75
CA ASN A 133 7.45 4.50 -18.74
C ASN A 133 8.06 5.90 -18.86
N GLN A 134 9.20 6.18 -18.19
CA GLN A 134 9.88 7.46 -18.21
C GLN A 134 8.99 8.64 -17.75
N MET A 135 8.13 8.38 -16.77
CA MET A 135 7.19 9.35 -16.17
C MET A 135 7.48 9.58 -14.69
N PHE A 136 8.64 9.14 -14.18
CA PHE A 136 8.99 9.32 -12.78
C PHE A 136 9.24 10.82 -12.50
N PRO A 137 8.42 11.47 -11.65
CA PRO A 137 8.50 12.91 -11.44
C PRO A 137 9.67 13.24 -10.51
N SER A 138 10.22 14.45 -10.63
CA SER A 138 11.31 14.89 -9.75
C SER A 138 10.87 15.09 -8.30
N ALA A 139 9.58 15.39 -8.07
CA ALA A 139 9.00 15.54 -6.74
C ALA A 139 7.84 14.57 -6.54
N LEU A 140 8.13 13.28 -6.38
CA LEU A 140 7.14 12.31 -5.92
C LEU A 140 6.99 12.39 -4.39
N ARG A 141 5.74 12.56 -3.93
CA ARG A 141 5.40 12.49 -2.50
C ARG A 141 4.28 11.48 -2.31
N CYS A 142 4.43 10.61 -1.33
CA CYS A 142 3.45 9.61 -0.98
C CYS A 142 3.02 9.77 0.49
N LEU A 143 1.76 9.46 0.74
CA LEU A 143 1.17 9.36 2.07
C LEU A 143 0.50 7.99 2.18
N VAL A 144 0.84 7.23 3.21
CA VAL A 144 0.21 5.96 3.54
C VAL A 144 -0.64 6.15 4.79
N LEU A 145 -1.94 5.92 4.65
CA LEU A 145 -2.91 5.87 5.74
C LEU A 145 -3.18 4.40 6.06
N ASP A 146 -2.70 3.94 7.20
CA ASP A 146 -2.85 2.55 7.62
C ASP A 146 -3.17 2.47 9.12
N LEU A 147 -3.87 1.42 9.53
CA LEU A 147 -4.17 1.17 10.94
C LEU A 147 -2.89 0.87 11.73
N TYR A 148 -1.89 0.26 11.08
CA TYR A 148 -0.68 -0.25 11.72
C TYR A 148 0.54 0.57 11.29
N PRO A 149 0.98 1.54 12.09
CA PRO A 149 2.08 2.44 11.73
C PRO A 149 3.43 1.71 11.62
N ASN A 150 3.59 0.55 12.25
CA ASN A 150 4.82 -0.24 12.18
C ASN A 150 5.11 -0.82 10.79
N TRP A 151 4.15 -0.76 9.86
CA TRP A 151 4.45 -0.95 8.44
C TRP A 151 5.52 -0.01 7.91
N LYS A 152 5.71 1.17 8.53
CA LYS A 152 6.78 2.09 8.18
C LYS A 152 8.16 1.41 8.26
N GLU A 153 8.42 0.61 9.29
CA GLU A 153 9.70 -0.10 9.43
C GLU A 153 9.93 -1.07 8.26
N THR A 154 8.90 -1.83 7.90
CA THR A 154 8.94 -2.74 6.75
C THR A 154 9.11 -1.98 5.44
N TRP A 155 8.43 -0.86 5.27
CA TRP A 155 8.60 0.01 4.11
C TRP A 155 10.01 0.58 4.02
N ASP A 156 10.59 1.06 5.12
CA ASP A 156 11.93 1.64 5.11
C ASP A 156 12.96 0.64 4.54
N ARG A 157 12.81 -0.67 4.83
CA ARG A 157 13.62 -1.75 4.23
C ARG A 157 13.38 -1.90 2.73
N ILE A 158 12.12 -2.01 2.32
CA ILE A 158 11.73 -2.12 0.91
C ILE A 158 12.23 -0.90 0.11
N HIS A 159 12.10 0.29 0.67
CA HIS A 159 12.48 1.55 0.04
C HIS A 159 13.98 1.61 -0.28
N THR A 160 14.84 0.98 0.54
CA THR A 160 16.29 0.91 0.25
C THR A 160 16.61 0.16 -1.05
N CYS A 161 15.71 -0.72 -1.51
CA CYS A 161 15.86 -1.47 -2.76
C CYS A 161 15.32 -0.70 -3.98
N ILE A 162 14.68 0.45 -3.77
CA ILE A 162 14.03 1.21 -4.85
C ILE A 162 14.99 2.30 -5.36
N PRO A 163 15.24 2.39 -6.67
CA PRO A 163 16.17 3.38 -7.20
C PRO A 163 15.62 4.81 -7.16
N GLY A 164 16.43 5.74 -6.68
CA GLY A 164 16.09 7.16 -6.58
C GLY A 164 15.32 7.49 -5.30
N ASP A 165 15.36 8.77 -4.91
CA ASP A 165 14.76 9.24 -3.67
C ASP A 165 13.35 9.80 -3.91
N PHE A 166 12.41 9.43 -3.04
CA PHE A 166 11.08 10.03 -2.96
C PHE A 166 10.56 9.94 -1.53
N LYS A 167 9.69 10.87 -1.15
CA LYS A 167 9.24 11.00 0.24
C LYS A 167 7.98 10.19 0.47
N VAL A 168 8.00 9.33 1.48
CA VAL A 168 6.82 8.59 1.95
C VAL A 168 6.58 8.89 3.42
N ALA A 169 5.38 9.39 3.72
CA ALA A 169 4.91 9.58 5.09
C ALA A 169 3.95 8.44 5.45
N TYR A 170 4.11 7.87 6.64
CA TYR A 170 3.18 6.91 7.22
C TYR A 170 2.39 7.61 8.33
N GLN A 171 1.07 7.49 8.28
CA GLN A 171 0.16 8.05 9.27
C GLN A 171 -0.81 6.97 9.74
N LYS A 172 -0.89 6.78 11.06
CA LYS A 172 -1.90 5.91 11.66
C LYS A 172 -3.29 6.48 11.35
N CYS A 173 -4.15 5.64 10.79
CA CYS A 173 -5.51 5.98 10.39
C CYS A 173 -6.39 4.73 10.40
N ASP A 174 -7.38 4.67 11.30
CA ASP A 174 -8.42 3.64 11.29
C ASP A 174 -9.58 4.13 10.44
N VAL A 175 -9.57 3.79 9.14
CA VAL A 175 -10.62 4.21 8.20
C VAL A 175 -12.03 3.73 8.60
N VAL A 176 -12.12 2.73 9.49
CA VAL A 176 -13.39 2.19 9.99
C VAL A 176 -13.94 3.02 11.16
N ARG A 177 -13.06 3.46 12.05
CA ARG A 177 -13.44 4.06 13.34
C ARG A 177 -13.22 5.56 13.42
N ASP A 178 -12.18 6.06 12.76
CA ASP A 178 -11.86 7.48 12.79
C ASP A 178 -12.93 8.29 12.07
N THR A 179 -13.09 9.54 12.47
CA THR A 179 -14.08 10.46 11.88
C THR A 179 -13.44 11.62 11.12
N THR A 180 -12.16 11.86 11.36
CA THR A 180 -11.35 12.99 10.88
C THR A 180 -9.88 12.59 10.77
N VAL A 181 -9.14 13.27 9.90
CA VAL A 181 -7.67 13.25 9.84
C VAL A 181 -7.12 14.62 10.27
N SER A 182 -5.82 14.73 10.52
CA SER A 182 -5.17 16.04 10.74
C SER A 182 -5.31 16.96 9.51
N THR A 183 -5.12 18.26 9.71
CA THR A 183 -5.20 19.25 8.63
C THR A 183 -4.19 18.97 7.53
N GLU A 184 -2.96 18.63 7.90
CA GLU A 184 -1.86 18.33 6.95
C GLU A 184 -2.18 17.11 6.09
N VAL A 185 -2.76 16.08 6.71
CA VAL A 185 -3.20 14.86 6.02
C VAL A 185 -4.35 15.17 5.06
N ARG A 186 -5.34 15.95 5.51
CA ARG A 186 -6.46 16.38 4.68
C ARG A 186 -5.99 17.19 3.47
N ASP A 187 -5.08 18.13 3.67
CA ASP A 187 -4.54 18.96 2.60
C ASP A 187 -3.72 18.13 1.61
N PHE A 188 -2.98 17.13 2.10
CA PHE A 188 -2.33 16.15 1.22
C PHE A 188 -3.35 15.39 0.35
N ILE A 189 -4.45 14.90 0.94
CA ILE A 189 -5.52 14.19 0.22
C ILE A 189 -6.16 15.10 -0.84
N ARG A 190 -6.45 16.36 -0.51
CA ARG A 190 -7.00 17.35 -1.45
C ARG A 190 -6.10 17.59 -2.65
N GLU A 191 -4.80 17.53 -2.44
CA GLU A 191 -3.82 17.74 -3.50
C GLU A 191 -3.39 16.45 -4.21
N ALA A 192 -3.85 15.28 -3.77
CA ALA A 192 -3.46 13.99 -4.35
C ALA A 192 -3.86 13.89 -5.84
N ASP A 193 -2.96 13.37 -6.66
CA ASP A 193 -3.21 13.04 -8.07
C ASP A 193 -3.72 11.61 -8.24
N MET A 194 -3.40 10.76 -7.28
CA MET A 194 -3.82 9.37 -7.22
C MET A 194 -4.15 8.97 -5.79
N LEU A 195 -5.25 8.25 -5.62
CA LEU A 195 -5.55 7.48 -4.42
C LEU A 195 -5.55 5.99 -4.74
N THR A 196 -4.96 5.16 -3.88
CA THR A 196 -4.92 3.70 -4.03
C THR A 196 -5.66 3.00 -2.88
N LEU A 197 -6.43 1.97 -3.24
CA LEU A 197 -7.14 1.05 -2.36
C LEU A 197 -6.87 -0.37 -2.86
N VAL A 198 -5.71 -0.92 -2.50
CA VAL A 198 -5.22 -2.20 -3.04
C VAL A 198 -5.25 -3.26 -1.95
N LYS A 199 -6.17 -4.22 -2.09
CA LYS A 199 -6.39 -5.38 -1.21
C LYS A 199 -6.72 -4.99 0.24
N SER A 200 -7.29 -3.79 0.43
CA SER A 200 -7.66 -3.26 1.74
C SER A 200 -9.17 -3.13 1.94
N PHE A 201 -9.97 -2.99 0.87
CA PHE A 201 -11.40 -2.67 1.00
C PHE A 201 -12.25 -3.85 1.50
N SER A 202 -11.95 -5.08 1.12
CA SER A 202 -12.64 -6.27 1.62
C SER A 202 -12.47 -6.40 3.15
N ALA A 203 -11.28 -6.07 3.66
CA ALA A 203 -11.02 -6.01 5.09
C ALA A 203 -11.78 -4.88 5.77
N MET A 204 -11.89 -3.69 5.17
CA MET A 204 -12.66 -2.57 5.73
C MET A 204 -14.19 -2.83 5.68
N SER A 205 -14.68 -3.33 4.55
CA SER A 205 -16.11 -3.53 4.29
C SER A 205 -16.75 -4.55 5.21
N ALA A 206 -15.99 -5.56 5.64
CA ALA A 206 -16.42 -6.47 6.69
C ALA A 206 -16.84 -5.76 7.98
N PHE A 207 -16.13 -4.69 8.34
CA PHE A 207 -16.44 -3.92 9.53
C PHE A 207 -17.54 -2.91 9.29
N PHE A 208 -17.64 -2.36 8.07
CA PHE A 208 -18.79 -1.53 7.70
C PHE A 208 -20.11 -2.31 7.81
N ARG A 209 -20.10 -3.62 7.51
CA ARG A 209 -21.26 -4.49 7.68
C ARG A 209 -21.57 -4.82 9.15
N ALA A 210 -20.54 -5.00 9.98
CA ALA A 210 -20.69 -5.34 11.39
C ALA A 210 -21.03 -4.13 12.27
N SER A 211 -20.57 -2.93 11.89
CA SER A 211 -20.82 -1.69 12.63
C SER A 211 -21.99 -0.93 12.03
N TYR A 212 -23.12 -0.91 12.74
CA TYR A 212 -24.30 -0.12 12.37
C TYR A 212 -24.03 1.39 12.31
N GLN A 213 -22.96 1.88 12.92
CA GLN A 213 -22.80 3.32 13.22
C GLN A 213 -22.04 4.13 12.16
N SER A 214 -21.10 3.56 11.41
CA SER A 214 -20.28 4.36 10.48
C SER A 214 -20.55 4.07 9.01
N GLY A 215 -20.91 2.83 8.63
CA GLY A 215 -21.20 2.47 7.23
C GLY A 215 -20.15 2.92 6.20
N GLY A 216 -18.90 3.17 6.61
CA GLY A 216 -17.84 3.75 5.78
C GLY A 216 -17.91 5.27 5.54
N ASP A 217 -18.59 6.03 6.40
CA ASP A 217 -18.74 7.49 6.28
C ASP A 217 -17.40 8.22 6.20
N PHE A 218 -16.41 7.79 6.97
CA PHE A 218 -15.11 8.42 6.94
C PHE A 218 -14.36 8.19 5.63
N LEU A 219 -14.41 6.98 5.07
CA LEU A 219 -13.90 6.72 3.71
C LEU A 219 -14.62 7.59 2.68
N ARG A 220 -15.95 7.76 2.78
CA ARG A 220 -16.70 8.69 1.91
C ARG A 220 -16.23 10.13 2.07
N LYS A 221 -15.96 10.60 3.29
CA LYS A 221 -15.39 11.93 3.54
C LYS A 221 -14.04 12.08 2.84
N ILE A 222 -13.12 11.12 3.01
CA ILE A 222 -11.82 11.13 2.32
C ILE A 222 -11.98 11.23 0.80
N LEU A 223 -12.84 10.40 0.20
CA LEU A 223 -13.08 10.41 -1.25
C LEU A 223 -13.76 11.70 -1.75
N ARG A 224 -14.52 12.41 -0.90
CA ARG A 224 -15.11 13.72 -1.24
C ARG A 224 -14.04 14.80 -1.33
N GLU A 225 -13.02 14.75 -0.47
CA GLU A 225 -11.93 15.73 -0.44
C GLU A 225 -11.01 15.65 -1.68
N LEU A 226 -11.04 14.56 -2.45
CA LEU A 226 -10.24 14.42 -3.66
C LEU A 226 -10.56 15.52 -4.69
N LYS A 227 -9.50 16.15 -5.22
CA LYS A 227 -9.64 17.12 -6.32
C LYS A 227 -10.18 16.49 -7.60
N PRO A 228 -10.88 17.26 -8.44
CA PRO A 228 -11.18 16.87 -9.82
C PRO A 228 -9.96 16.39 -10.59
N GLY A 229 -10.16 15.39 -11.44
CA GLY A 229 -9.10 14.75 -12.21
C GLY A 229 -8.24 13.76 -11.43
N CYS A 230 -8.33 13.69 -10.10
CA CYS A 230 -7.64 12.66 -9.31
C CYS A 230 -8.07 11.26 -9.76
N PHE A 231 -7.08 10.38 -9.95
CA PHE A 231 -7.34 8.96 -10.20
C PHE A 231 -7.56 8.21 -8.89
N VAL A 232 -8.42 7.20 -8.92
CA VAL A 232 -8.57 6.26 -7.80
C VAL A 232 -8.39 4.85 -8.33
N LEU A 233 -7.32 4.17 -7.92
CA LEU A 233 -7.09 2.77 -8.26
C LEU A 233 -7.63 1.88 -7.13
N TYR A 234 -8.67 1.14 -7.44
CA TYR A 234 -9.25 0.12 -6.59
C TYR A 234 -8.85 -1.25 -7.13
N ILE A 235 -8.28 -2.09 -6.27
CA ILE A 235 -8.04 -3.50 -6.57
C ILE A 235 -8.40 -4.32 -5.34
N ASP A 236 -9.36 -5.24 -5.46
CA ASP A 236 -9.68 -6.18 -4.38
C ASP A 236 -9.94 -7.60 -4.90
N ASN A 237 -10.17 -8.55 -4.00
CA ASN A 237 -10.66 -9.88 -4.35
C ASN A 237 -11.96 -9.76 -5.17
N ASN A 238 -12.05 -10.52 -6.26
CA ASN A 238 -13.27 -10.72 -7.02
C ASN A 238 -14.23 -11.57 -6.14
N ASN A 239 -15.24 -10.96 -5.54
CA ASN A 239 -16.29 -11.63 -4.77
C ASN A 239 -17.69 -11.22 -5.26
N ASP A 240 -18.70 -12.04 -5.04
CA ASP A 240 -20.05 -11.81 -5.61
C ASP A 240 -20.70 -10.46 -5.19
N GLY A 241 -20.14 -9.76 -4.19
CA GLY A 241 -20.50 -8.40 -3.78
C GLY A 241 -19.78 -7.25 -4.50
N ASP A 242 -18.96 -7.53 -5.52
CA ASP A 242 -17.88 -6.71 -6.10
C ASP A 242 -18.18 -5.27 -6.52
N ASN A 243 -19.45 -4.91 -6.66
CA ASN A 243 -19.85 -3.56 -7.00
C ASN A 243 -20.13 -2.70 -5.75
N GLN A 244 -19.90 -3.22 -4.55
CA GLN A 244 -20.13 -2.48 -3.30
C GLN A 244 -19.34 -1.17 -3.28
N PHE A 245 -18.01 -1.21 -3.51
CA PHE A 245 -17.19 0.00 -3.53
C PHE A 245 -17.73 1.01 -4.55
N ARG A 246 -17.98 0.56 -5.78
CA ARG A 246 -18.51 1.40 -6.86
C ARG A 246 -19.83 2.08 -6.46
N ARG A 247 -20.82 1.31 -6.01
CA ARG A 247 -22.17 1.82 -5.71
C ARG A 247 -22.26 2.64 -4.43
N GLU A 248 -21.59 2.21 -3.37
CA GLU A 248 -21.76 2.80 -2.04
C GLU A 248 -20.76 3.92 -1.75
N PHE A 249 -19.64 3.97 -2.49
CA PHE A 249 -18.58 4.94 -2.27
C PHE A 249 -18.31 5.77 -3.53
N ALA A 250 -17.90 5.13 -4.62
CA ALA A 250 -17.35 5.83 -5.78
C ALA A 250 -18.39 6.72 -6.47
N LEU A 251 -19.55 6.18 -6.85
CA LEU A 251 -20.58 6.95 -7.55
C LEU A 251 -21.13 8.10 -6.70
N ARG A 252 -21.27 7.89 -5.39
CA ARG A 252 -21.82 8.90 -4.45
C ARG A 252 -20.92 10.11 -4.25
N VAL A 253 -19.65 10.01 -4.66
CA VAL A 253 -18.68 11.10 -4.55
C VAL A 253 -18.16 11.56 -5.91
N GLY A 254 -18.87 11.21 -7.00
CA GLY A 254 -18.53 11.66 -8.35
C GLY A 254 -17.26 11.04 -8.92
N LEU A 255 -16.94 9.80 -8.55
CA LEU A 255 -15.92 9.00 -9.23
C LEU A 255 -16.54 8.27 -10.42
N GLU A 256 -15.99 8.47 -11.61
CA GLU A 256 -16.36 7.75 -12.82
C GLU A 256 -15.39 6.63 -13.11
N VAL A 257 -15.90 5.48 -13.54
CA VAL A 257 -15.06 4.37 -13.99
C VAL A 257 -14.42 4.76 -15.32
N VAL A 258 -13.09 4.76 -15.34
CA VAL A 258 -12.26 4.88 -16.55
C VAL A 258 -11.96 3.50 -17.12
N TYR A 259 -11.70 2.53 -16.23
CA TYR A 259 -11.37 1.16 -16.61
C TYR A 259 -11.87 0.18 -15.56
N GLU A 260 -12.32 -0.98 -16.01
CA GLU A 260 -12.70 -2.11 -15.16
C GLU A 260 -12.18 -3.40 -15.78
N SER A 261 -11.59 -4.27 -14.95
CA SER A 261 -11.17 -5.61 -15.33
C SER A 261 -11.37 -6.56 -14.17
N ARG A 262 -11.79 -7.78 -14.49
CA ARG A 262 -11.95 -8.87 -13.53
C ARG A 262 -11.17 -10.09 -13.98
N GLY A 263 -10.95 -11.01 -13.05
CA GLY A 263 -10.38 -12.31 -13.32
C GLY A 263 -9.01 -12.51 -12.67
N ILE A 264 -8.47 -13.70 -12.93
CA ILE A 264 -7.21 -14.14 -12.36
C ILE A 264 -6.07 -13.33 -12.97
N LYS A 265 -5.37 -12.59 -12.11
CA LYS A 265 -4.08 -11.99 -12.47
C LYS A 265 -2.97 -12.91 -11.98
N THR A 266 -1.90 -13.00 -12.76
CA THR A 266 -0.76 -13.85 -12.45
C THR A 266 0.52 -13.05 -12.58
N VAL A 267 1.45 -13.23 -11.64
CA VAL A 267 2.81 -12.68 -11.74
C VAL A 267 3.51 -13.33 -12.94
N PRO A 268 4.22 -12.56 -13.79
CA PRO A 268 4.99 -13.11 -14.90
C PRO A 268 5.82 -14.33 -14.51
N SER A 269 5.87 -15.31 -15.42
CA SER A 269 6.70 -16.49 -15.27
C SER A 269 8.17 -16.09 -15.07
N GLY A 270 8.91 -16.96 -14.39
CA GLY A 270 10.29 -16.71 -14.01
C GLY A 270 10.65 -17.56 -12.80
N ALA A 271 11.91 -17.99 -12.75
CA ALA A 271 12.42 -18.73 -11.63
C ALA A 271 12.49 -17.83 -10.40
N TYR A 272 12.10 -18.37 -9.24
CA TYR A 272 12.43 -17.75 -7.96
C TYR A 272 13.95 -17.70 -7.80
N SER A 273 14.47 -16.65 -7.16
CA SER A 273 15.88 -16.58 -6.78
C SER A 273 16.24 -17.74 -5.84
N PRO A 274 17.54 -18.10 -5.70
CA PRO A 274 17.98 -19.06 -4.70
C PRO A 274 17.47 -18.73 -3.29
N THR A 275 17.43 -17.44 -2.94
CA THR A 275 16.92 -16.95 -1.65
C THR A 275 15.43 -17.21 -1.49
N ILE A 276 14.59 -16.86 -2.47
CA ILE A 276 13.15 -17.14 -2.38
C ILE A 276 12.91 -18.65 -2.28
N ARG A 277 13.65 -19.48 -3.04
CA ARG A 277 13.55 -20.95 -2.93
C ARG A 277 14.00 -21.47 -1.56
N LYS A 278 15.04 -20.88 -0.96
CA LYS A 278 15.45 -21.17 0.42
C LYS A 278 14.29 -20.89 1.37
N TYR A 279 13.64 -19.73 1.25
CA TYR A 279 12.50 -19.36 2.09
C TYR A 279 11.25 -20.21 1.84
N CYS A 280 10.98 -20.63 0.60
CA CYS A 280 9.90 -21.57 0.31
C CYS A 280 10.07 -22.88 1.08
N ARG A 281 11.30 -23.41 1.12
CA ARG A 281 11.62 -24.63 1.88
C ARG A 281 11.63 -24.39 3.38
N LEU A 282 12.24 -23.30 3.82
CA LEU A 282 12.36 -22.95 5.23
C LEU A 282 10.98 -22.73 5.86
N LEU A 283 10.08 -22.06 5.15
CA LEU A 283 8.76 -21.71 5.65
C LEU A 283 7.68 -22.72 5.27
N ASP A 284 7.93 -23.69 4.38
CA ASP A 284 6.91 -24.61 3.87
C ASP A 284 5.69 -23.88 3.26
N PHE A 285 5.96 -22.79 2.54
CA PHE A 285 4.96 -21.98 1.83
C PHE A 285 5.53 -21.47 0.51
N SER A 286 4.66 -21.09 -0.42
CA SER A 286 5.06 -20.40 -1.65
C SER A 286 4.44 -19.01 -1.72
N PRO A 287 5.18 -17.99 -2.19
CA PRO A 287 4.62 -16.68 -2.45
C PRO A 287 3.42 -16.78 -3.40
N MET A 288 2.40 -15.96 -3.17
CA MET A 288 1.22 -15.90 -4.02
C MET A 288 1.63 -15.54 -5.45
N ARG A 289 1.20 -16.36 -6.41
CA ARG A 289 1.46 -16.12 -7.84
C ARG A 289 0.25 -15.59 -8.57
N SER A 290 -0.93 -16.03 -8.18
CA SER A 290 -2.18 -15.66 -8.81
C SER A 290 -3.24 -15.31 -7.77
N CYS A 291 -4.13 -14.41 -8.16
CA CYS A 291 -5.30 -14.03 -7.35
C CYS A 291 -6.41 -13.60 -8.31
N ASP A 292 -7.64 -14.01 -8.02
CA ASP A 292 -8.81 -13.48 -8.71
C ASP A 292 -9.18 -12.12 -8.13
N VAL A 293 -9.15 -11.09 -8.99
CA VAL A 293 -9.27 -9.70 -8.55
C VAL A 293 -10.25 -8.91 -9.40
N ASN A 294 -10.93 -7.97 -8.76
CA ASN A 294 -11.67 -6.90 -9.39
C ASN A 294 -10.81 -5.62 -9.35
N ILE A 295 -10.53 -5.08 -10.53
CA ILE A 295 -9.68 -3.91 -10.76
C ILE A 295 -10.55 -2.82 -11.35
N GLN A 296 -10.62 -1.68 -10.69
CA GLN A 296 -11.35 -0.52 -11.17
C GLN A 296 -10.45 0.71 -11.06
N LEU A 297 -10.25 1.41 -12.17
CA LEU A 297 -9.63 2.73 -12.19
C LEU A 297 -10.75 3.74 -12.34
N PHE A 298 -10.82 4.68 -11.41
CA PHE A 298 -11.76 5.78 -11.47
C PHE A 298 -11.05 7.11 -11.69
N ARG A 299 -11.81 8.11 -12.14
CA ARG A 299 -11.40 9.51 -12.17
C ARG A 299 -12.46 10.37 -11.49
N LYS A 300 -12.03 11.30 -10.64
CA LYS A 300 -12.92 12.27 -10.00
C LYS A 300 -13.42 13.28 -11.02
N LYS A 301 -14.74 13.42 -11.18
CA LYS A 301 -15.31 14.43 -12.07
C LYS A 301 -14.96 15.84 -11.59
N TYR A 302 -14.89 16.76 -12.53
CA TYR A 302 -15.11 18.16 -12.21
C TYR A 302 -16.54 18.29 -11.67
N PRO A 303 -16.75 19.03 -10.56
CA PRO A 303 -18.11 19.41 -10.20
C PRO A 303 -18.72 20.02 -11.45
N ALA A 304 -19.91 19.55 -11.84
CA ALA A 304 -20.63 20.21 -12.90
C ALA A 304 -20.64 21.69 -12.52
N ILE A 305 -20.07 22.55 -13.37
CA ILE A 305 -20.28 23.98 -13.23
C ILE A 305 -21.79 24.08 -13.14
N PRO A 306 -22.38 24.51 -12.00
CA PRO A 306 -23.82 24.69 -11.92
C PRO A 306 -24.12 25.48 -13.16
N SER A 307 -24.89 24.91 -14.09
CA SER A 307 -25.24 25.60 -15.32
C SER A 307 -25.78 26.92 -14.81
N LEU A 308 -24.97 27.98 -14.92
CA LEU A 308 -25.43 29.30 -14.60
C LEU A 308 -26.62 29.38 -15.53
N ASN A 309 -27.83 29.48 -14.97
CA ASN A 309 -28.97 30.00 -15.69
C ASN A 309 -28.58 31.45 -16.00
N ILE A 310 -27.59 31.62 -16.89
CA ILE A 310 -27.46 32.77 -17.73
C ILE A 310 -28.67 32.59 -18.62
N ASN A 311 -29.81 33.10 -18.12
CA ASN A 311 -30.80 33.66 -19.01
C ASN A 311 -30.00 34.62 -19.87
N TYR A 312 -29.58 34.14 -21.05
CA TYR A 312 -29.25 35.01 -22.15
C TYR A 312 -30.58 35.68 -22.47
N GLU A 313 -30.93 36.71 -21.69
CA GLU A 313 -31.73 37.79 -22.21
C GLU A 313 -30.93 38.30 -23.40
N PHE A 314 -31.34 37.82 -24.57
CA PHE A 314 -31.00 38.40 -25.84
C PHE A 314 -31.49 39.84 -25.79
N TYR A 315 -30.66 40.74 -25.27
CA TYR A 315 -30.73 42.13 -25.67
C TYR A 315 -30.40 42.13 -27.16
N SER A 316 -31.45 42.15 -27.98
CA SER A 316 -31.37 42.41 -29.40
C SER A 316 -30.73 43.78 -29.59
N TYR A 317 -29.41 43.82 -29.65
CA TYR A 317 -28.68 45.01 -30.07
C TYR A 317 -28.96 45.21 -31.56
N SER A 318 -29.71 46.26 -31.84
CA SER A 318 -29.95 46.75 -33.19
C SER A 318 -28.60 47.17 -33.82
N PRO A 319 -28.31 46.76 -35.07
CA PRO A 319 -27.02 47.01 -35.68
C PRO A 319 -26.91 48.48 -36.09
N HIS A 320 -26.25 49.29 -35.25
CA HIS A 320 -25.68 50.55 -35.71
C HIS A 320 -24.22 50.33 -36.11
N SER A 321 -23.99 50.65 -37.37
CA SER A 321 -22.74 50.74 -38.11
C SER A 321 -21.53 51.16 -37.28
N PHE A 322 -20.51 50.30 -37.23
CA PHE A 322 -19.15 50.72 -36.92
C PHE A 322 -18.19 50.26 -38.02
N ASN A 323 -17.48 51.24 -38.55
CA ASN A 323 -16.41 51.12 -39.53
C ASN A 323 -15.24 50.30 -38.96
N ASN A 324 -14.70 49.43 -39.81
CA ASN A 324 -13.48 48.64 -39.56
C ASN A 324 -12.25 49.53 -39.38
N PRO A 325 -11.36 49.23 -38.42
CA PRO A 325 -9.94 49.50 -38.54
C PRO A 325 -9.15 48.21 -38.86
N PRO A 326 -7.91 48.32 -39.37
CA PRO A 326 -7.22 47.24 -40.04
C PRO A 326 -6.54 46.26 -39.07
N LEU A 327 -6.56 44.99 -39.47
CA LEU A 327 -5.81 43.87 -38.92
C LEU A 327 -4.29 44.08 -39.12
N ILE A 328 -3.53 44.16 -38.02
CA ILE A 328 -2.07 43.99 -38.03
C ILE A 328 -1.78 42.57 -37.52
N PHE A 329 -1.43 41.68 -38.46
CA PHE A 329 -0.81 40.39 -38.15
C PHE A 329 0.70 40.61 -37.93
N SER A 330 1.20 40.31 -36.73
CA SER A 330 2.64 40.12 -36.51
C SER A 330 2.90 38.69 -36.03
N SER A 331 3.58 37.91 -36.88
CA SER A 331 3.97 36.53 -36.64
C SER A 331 5.35 36.48 -35.99
N ALA A 332 5.41 36.45 -34.65
CA ALA A 332 6.65 36.21 -33.93
C ALA A 332 6.88 34.70 -33.73
N LYS A 333 7.64 34.07 -34.64
CA LYS A 333 8.23 32.75 -34.45
C LYS A 333 9.34 32.85 -33.37
N ARG A 334 9.06 32.42 -32.14
CA ARG A 334 10.10 32.16 -31.13
C ARG A 334 10.45 30.66 -31.13
N SER A 335 11.61 30.35 -31.70
CA SER A 335 12.28 29.06 -31.55
C SER A 335 12.95 29.01 -30.19
N ALA A 336 12.36 28.25 -29.26
CA ALA A 336 12.98 27.93 -27.97
C ALA A 336 13.77 26.61 -28.13
N LYS A 337 15.10 26.70 -28.17
CA LYS A 337 16.00 25.55 -28.02
C LYS A 337 15.90 25.05 -26.58
N PHE A 338 15.30 23.88 -26.39
CA PHE A 338 15.34 23.16 -25.12
C PHE A 338 16.69 22.44 -24.97
N PRO A 339 17.30 22.44 -23.76
CA PRO A 339 18.50 21.66 -23.51
C PRO A 339 18.16 20.16 -23.47
N GLN A 340 18.86 19.37 -24.29
CA GLN A 340 18.87 17.92 -24.19
C GLN A 340 19.46 17.54 -22.82
N ARG A 341 18.60 17.11 -21.89
CA ARG A 341 19.06 16.47 -20.65
C ARG A 341 19.58 15.07 -20.97
N THR A 342 20.83 14.84 -20.61
CA THR A 342 21.53 13.57 -20.70
C THR A 342 20.76 12.49 -19.96
N LEU A 343 20.42 11.41 -20.68
CA LEU A 343 19.72 10.23 -20.18
C LEU A 343 20.57 9.52 -19.12
N ALA A 344 20.06 9.40 -17.89
CA ALA A 344 20.52 8.35 -16.98
C ALA A 344 20.03 7.00 -17.54
N ARG A 345 20.95 6.21 -18.10
CA ARG A 345 20.67 4.81 -18.42
C ARG A 345 20.30 4.11 -17.10
N PHE A 346 19.26 3.28 -17.14
CA PHE A 346 19.11 2.22 -16.15
C PHE A 346 20.45 1.47 -16.10
N PRO A 347 21.04 1.22 -14.92
CA PRO A 347 22.16 0.31 -14.87
C PRO A 347 21.66 -1.02 -15.42
N GLU A 348 22.22 -1.44 -16.56
CA GLU A 348 22.22 -2.86 -16.90
C GLU A 348 22.79 -3.55 -15.67
N THR A 349 21.97 -4.38 -15.03
CA THR A 349 22.32 -5.14 -13.84
C THR A 349 23.45 -6.10 -14.19
N THR A 350 24.68 -5.59 -14.16
CA THR A 350 25.83 -6.39 -13.78
C THR A 350 25.59 -6.70 -12.32
N ILE A 351 25.24 -7.95 -12.03
CA ILE A 351 25.16 -8.50 -10.67
C ILE A 351 26.58 -8.49 -10.11
N LEU A 352 27.03 -7.32 -9.65
CA LEU A 352 28.21 -7.19 -8.81
C LEU A 352 27.78 -7.62 -7.41
N HIS A 353 28.14 -8.83 -7.02
CA HIS A 353 28.13 -9.28 -5.64
C HIS A 353 28.88 -8.26 -4.78
N HIS A 354 28.14 -7.33 -4.18
CA HIS A 354 28.69 -6.40 -3.21
C HIS A 354 28.91 -7.19 -1.91
N GLN A 355 30.10 -7.77 -1.77
CA GLN A 355 30.57 -8.28 -0.49
C GLN A 355 30.65 -7.10 0.49
N ARG A 356 29.61 -6.91 1.30
CA ARG A 356 29.64 -6.03 2.46
C ARG A 356 30.66 -6.58 3.47
N ARG A 357 31.88 -6.03 3.46
CA ARG A 357 32.79 -6.10 4.62
C ARG A 357 32.17 -5.29 5.76
N LYS A 358 31.58 -5.97 6.74
CA LYS A 358 31.22 -5.38 8.03
C LYS A 358 32.53 -5.11 8.80
N ALA A 359 32.96 -3.85 8.85
CA ALA A 359 33.94 -3.41 9.84
C ALA A 359 33.23 -3.35 11.20
N MET A 360 33.49 -4.32 12.08
CA MET A 360 33.07 -4.27 13.48
C MET A 360 33.95 -3.27 14.21
N THR A 361 33.41 -2.09 14.50
CA THR A 361 33.91 -1.26 15.60
C THR A 361 33.10 -1.63 16.84
N HIS A 362 33.76 -2.21 17.84
CA HIS A 362 33.14 -2.53 19.13
C HIS A 362 32.90 -1.23 19.92
N PRO A 363 31.66 -0.91 20.32
CA PRO A 363 31.43 0.12 21.32
C PRO A 363 31.77 -0.44 22.71
N ARG A 364 32.48 0.36 23.50
CA ARG A 364 32.69 0.11 24.94
C ARG A 364 31.33 0.06 25.64
N VAL A 365 31.02 -1.09 26.24
CA VAL A 365 29.84 -1.32 27.06
C VAL A 365 30.09 -0.74 28.46
N ALA A 366 29.19 0.13 28.92
CA ALA A 366 29.16 0.61 30.31
C ALA A 366 28.64 -0.49 31.24
N PRO A 367 29.08 -0.55 32.51
CA PRO A 367 28.69 -1.61 33.44
C PRO A 367 27.20 -1.52 33.80
N GLU A 368 26.51 -2.66 33.72
CA GLU A 368 25.11 -2.80 34.16
C GLU A 368 24.97 -2.70 35.68
N PRO A 369 23.85 -2.12 36.19
CA PRO A 369 23.56 -2.11 37.61
C PRO A 369 23.15 -3.50 38.11
N SER A 370 23.69 -3.88 39.27
CA SER A 370 23.42 -5.13 39.98
C SER A 370 21.93 -5.34 40.25
N ARG A 371 21.35 -6.41 39.70
CA ARG A 371 19.99 -6.87 40.02
C ARG A 371 20.01 -7.80 41.24
N ASP A 372 19.10 -7.53 42.17
CA ASP A 372 18.80 -8.31 43.38
C ASP A 372 18.33 -9.73 43.01
N PRO A 373 18.93 -10.82 43.55
CA PRO A 373 18.70 -12.19 43.07
C PRO A 373 17.43 -12.85 43.62
N ARG A 374 16.51 -12.12 44.25
CA ARG A 374 15.29 -12.70 44.84
C ARG A 374 14.06 -12.51 43.96
N GLY A 375 14.06 -13.15 42.80
CA GLY A 375 12.84 -13.39 42.02
C GLY A 375 12.06 -14.60 42.59
N PRO A 376 10.73 -14.65 42.42
CA PRO A 376 9.92 -15.77 42.89
C PRO A 376 10.39 -17.07 42.23
N SER A 377 10.43 -18.13 43.02
CA SER A 377 10.89 -19.43 42.52
C SER A 377 9.97 -19.94 41.42
N PRO A 378 10.45 -20.78 40.48
CA PRO A 378 9.61 -21.36 39.43
C PRO A 378 8.35 -22.07 39.97
N PHE A 379 8.40 -22.58 41.21
CA PHE A 379 7.25 -23.18 41.89
C PHE A 379 6.17 -22.17 42.30
N GLU A 380 6.55 -20.95 42.69
CA GLU A 380 5.59 -19.89 43.05
C GLU A 380 4.87 -19.36 41.81
N VAL A 381 5.54 -19.30 40.67
CA VAL A 381 4.93 -18.89 39.38
C VAL A 381 3.89 -19.93 38.93
N VAL A 382 4.19 -21.23 39.06
CA VAL A 382 3.25 -22.31 38.69
C VAL A 382 2.02 -22.31 39.61
N LEU A 383 2.20 -22.04 40.91
CA LEU A 383 1.08 -21.97 41.86
C LEU A 383 0.15 -20.78 41.56
N ILE A 384 0.71 -19.61 41.23
CA ILE A 384 -0.07 -18.41 40.89
C ILE A 384 -0.87 -18.61 39.60
N VAL A 385 -0.27 -19.22 38.57
CA VAL A 385 -0.96 -19.51 37.31
C VAL A 385 -2.08 -20.55 37.51
N GLY A 386 -1.85 -21.58 38.32
CA GLY A 386 -2.85 -22.60 38.64
C GLY A 386 -4.08 -22.04 39.36
N VAL A 387 -3.88 -21.16 40.34
CA VAL A 387 -4.98 -20.53 41.09
C VAL A 387 -5.80 -19.59 40.20
N LEU A 388 -5.16 -18.81 39.33
CA LEU A 388 -5.87 -17.92 38.40
C LEU A 388 -6.68 -18.70 37.36
N ALA A 389 -6.17 -19.82 36.87
CA ALA A 389 -6.89 -20.70 35.94
C ALA A 389 -8.14 -21.32 36.59
N ALA A 390 -8.04 -21.76 37.86
CA ALA A 390 -9.18 -22.32 38.60
C ALA A 390 -10.28 -21.28 38.86
N LEU A 391 -9.91 -20.03 39.18
CA LEU A 391 -10.86 -18.93 39.37
C LEU A 391 -11.58 -18.56 38.05
N PHE A 392 -10.85 -18.59 36.93
CA PHE A 392 -11.42 -18.30 35.61
C PHE A 392 -12.42 -19.39 35.15
N ILE A 393 -12.07 -20.67 35.34
CA ILE A 393 -12.96 -21.80 35.04
C ILE A 393 -14.20 -21.76 35.94
N GLY A 394 -14.03 -21.46 37.23
CA GLY A 394 -15.15 -21.29 38.16
C GLY A 394 -16.10 -20.17 37.75
N SER A 395 -15.58 -19.05 37.21
CA SER A 395 -16.40 -17.95 36.69
C SER A 395 -17.15 -18.32 35.41
N LEU A 396 -16.54 -19.12 34.51
CA LEU A 396 -17.17 -19.57 33.28
C LEU A 396 -18.32 -20.54 33.56
N ILE A 397 -18.12 -21.51 34.46
CA ILE A 397 -19.16 -22.46 34.86
C ILE A 397 -20.33 -21.74 35.52
N ARG A 398 -20.05 -20.74 36.36
CA ARG A 398 -21.09 -19.96 37.06
C ARG A 398 -21.93 -19.08 36.12
N ASN A 399 -21.35 -18.64 34.99
CA ASN A 399 -22.05 -17.91 33.95
C ASN A 399 -22.81 -18.82 32.97
N TYR A 400 -22.47 -20.11 32.91
CA TYR A 400 -23.15 -21.09 32.05
C TYR A 400 -24.35 -21.76 32.75
N LEU A 401 -24.39 -21.71 34.08
CA LEU A 401 -25.48 -22.27 34.90
C LEU A 401 -26.51 -21.22 35.35
N LYS A 402 -26.44 -20.01 34.82
CA LYS A 402 -27.47 -18.96 34.90
C LYS A 402 -28.03 -18.75 33.50
#